data_AF-W9Z137-F1
#
_entry.id   AF-W9Z137-F1
#
_cell.length_a   1.000
_cell.length_b   1.000
_cell.length_c   1.000
_cell.angle_alpha   90.00
_cell.angle_beta   90.00
_cell.angle_gamma   90.00
#
_symmetry.space_group_name_H-M   'P 1'
#
loop_
_entity.id
_entity.type
_entity.pdbx_description
1 polymer ?
#
loop_
_entity_poly.entity_id
_entity_poly.type
_entity_poly.pdbx_seq_one_letter_code
_entity_poly.pdbx_strand_id
1 'polypeptide(L)'
;MDINGKTDCYAAVIFNDSPLSDGGNKQWNYIMRCGSLNLGSSFGVFQSAKAAMNPYIPLQLAIDQAITNSLTVPDIYMFTRTTQEQAKLVHRRKFIDMVLGGLNLACFVSILSLVCHVIGTIASELESGMMQLIDVMSGCAFSA
;
A
#
# COMPACT_ATOMS: atom_id res chain seq x y z
N MET A 1 -19.20 15.26 -16.80
CA MET A 1 -18.48 15.23 -15.52
C MET A 1 -19.20 14.21 -14.67
N ASP A 2 -18.54 13.12 -14.34
CA ASP A 2 -19.15 12.03 -13.57
C ASP A 2 -19.51 12.51 -12.14
N ILE A 3 -20.44 11.82 -11.47
CA ILE A 3 -20.86 12.14 -10.09
C ILE A 3 -19.68 12.11 -9.10
N ASN A 4 -18.56 11.48 -9.45
CA ASN A 4 -17.32 11.50 -8.67
C ASN A 4 -16.37 12.67 -9.02
N GLY A 5 -16.83 13.69 -9.75
CA GLY A 5 -16.01 14.84 -10.15
C GLY A 5 -14.95 14.50 -11.22
N LYS A 6 -15.09 13.36 -11.89
CA LYS A 6 -14.15 12.93 -12.93
C LYS A 6 -14.51 13.57 -14.28
N THR A 7 -13.53 14.18 -14.92
CA THR A 7 -13.64 14.73 -16.28
C THR A 7 -13.05 13.74 -17.29
N ASP A 8 -13.61 13.71 -18.49
CA ASP A 8 -13.10 12.90 -19.62
C ASP A 8 -11.86 13.54 -20.29
N CYS A 9 -11.30 14.57 -19.64
CA CYS A 9 -10.08 15.22 -20.11
C CYS A 9 -8.89 14.31 -19.76
N TYR A 10 -8.26 13.77 -20.81
CA TYR A 10 -7.08 12.91 -20.66
C TYR A 10 -5.89 13.68 -20.04
N ALA A 11 -5.55 14.84 -20.63
CA ALA A 11 -4.55 15.76 -20.11
C ALA A 11 -4.71 17.16 -20.71
N ALA A 12 -4.22 18.17 -20.00
CA ALA A 12 -4.13 19.55 -20.45
C ALA A 12 -2.70 20.07 -20.26
N VAL A 13 -2.23 20.87 -21.21
CA VAL A 13 -0.91 21.51 -21.18
C VAL A 13 -1.10 23.02 -21.23
N ILE A 14 -0.44 23.73 -20.33
CA ILE A 14 -0.46 25.18 -20.24
C ILE A 14 0.95 25.66 -20.59
N PHE A 15 1.10 26.37 -21.70
CA PHE A 15 2.36 26.98 -22.09
C PHE A 15 2.46 28.37 -21.45
N ASN A 16 3.41 28.54 -20.54
CA ASN A 16 3.67 29.80 -19.85
C ASN A 16 4.65 30.68 -20.63
N ASP A 17 5.62 30.07 -21.31
CA ASP A 17 6.62 30.79 -22.11
C ASP A 17 7.09 29.93 -23.30
N SER A 18 7.50 30.61 -24.38
CA SER A 18 7.99 30.00 -25.60
C SER A 18 9.18 30.79 -26.17
N PRO A 19 10.10 30.15 -26.91
CA PRO A 19 11.28 30.82 -27.46
C PRO A 19 10.98 31.97 -28.44
N LEU A 20 9.75 32.06 -28.94
CA LEU A 20 9.26 33.13 -29.84
C LEU A 20 8.58 34.28 -29.09
N SER A 21 8.47 34.20 -27.77
CA SER A 21 7.85 35.23 -26.93
C SER A 21 8.81 36.41 -26.71
N ASP A 22 8.29 37.62 -26.84
CA ASP A 22 9.08 38.87 -26.89
C ASP A 22 9.67 39.31 -25.51
N GLY A 23 9.43 38.54 -24.44
CA GLY A 23 9.67 39.00 -23.06
C GLY A 23 10.16 37.96 -22.04
N GLY A 24 10.83 36.88 -22.46
CA GLY A 24 11.21 35.77 -21.57
C GLY A 24 12.64 35.23 -21.78
N ASN A 25 13.01 34.19 -21.02
CA ASN A 25 14.32 33.51 -21.08
C ASN A 25 14.56 32.73 -22.40
N LYS A 26 13.69 32.90 -23.41
CA LYS A 26 13.68 32.18 -24.70
C LYS A 26 13.72 30.66 -24.54
N GLN A 27 13.16 30.15 -23.45
CA GLN A 27 13.09 28.72 -23.13
C GLN A 27 11.63 28.27 -23.08
N TRP A 28 11.38 27.00 -23.39
CA TRP A 28 10.06 26.39 -23.25
C TRP A 28 9.71 26.23 -21.77
N ASN A 29 8.68 26.94 -21.32
CA ASN A 29 8.13 26.79 -19.97
C ASN A 29 6.67 26.36 -20.07
N TYR A 30 6.37 25.12 -19.65
CA TYR A 30 5.03 24.55 -19.73
C TYR A 30 4.69 23.72 -18.50
N ILE A 31 3.40 23.71 -18.16
CA ILE A 31 2.85 22.92 -17.06
C ILE A 31 1.88 21.91 -17.65
N MET A 32 2.13 20.63 -17.42
CA MET A 32 1.23 19.54 -17.82
C MET A 32 0.38 19.06 -16.63
N ARG A 33 -0.92 18.90 -16.85
CA ARG A 33 -1.86 18.33 -15.89
C ARG A 33 -2.58 17.16 -16.52
N CYS A 34 -2.40 15.96 -15.97
CA CYS A 34 -3.17 14.78 -16.39
C CYS A 34 -4.46 14.66 -15.58
N GLY A 35 -5.51 14.15 -16.22
CA GLY A 35 -6.78 13.88 -15.56
C GLY A 35 -6.62 12.85 -14.43
N SER A 36 -7.37 13.05 -13.34
CA SER A 36 -7.30 12.22 -12.13
C SER A 36 -7.80 10.78 -12.32
N LEU A 37 -8.32 10.42 -13.50
CA LEU A 37 -8.93 9.11 -13.74
C LEU A 37 -7.90 7.97 -13.70
N ASN A 38 -6.65 8.23 -14.11
CA ASN A 38 -5.61 7.20 -14.32
C ASN A 38 -4.26 7.50 -13.65
N LEU A 39 -4.21 8.33 -12.60
CA LEU A 39 -2.96 8.53 -11.85
C LEU A 39 -2.66 7.31 -10.98
N GLY A 40 -2.07 6.28 -11.59
CA GLY A 40 -1.36 5.24 -10.85
C GLY A 40 -0.17 5.86 -10.16
N SER A 41 -0.30 6.20 -8.87
CA SER A 41 0.74 6.86 -8.05
C SER A 41 2.01 6.01 -7.83
N SER A 42 2.05 4.80 -8.38
CA SER A 42 3.18 3.88 -8.26
C SER A 42 3.74 3.55 -9.64
N PHE A 43 4.88 4.17 -9.96
CA PHE A 43 5.70 3.84 -11.12
C PHE A 43 6.77 2.83 -10.68
N GLY A 44 6.78 1.65 -11.29
CA GLY A 44 7.83 0.65 -11.09
C GLY A 44 8.89 0.79 -12.19
N VAL A 45 10.11 1.20 -11.83
CA VAL A 45 11.24 1.35 -12.78
C VAL A 45 11.53 0.05 -13.55
N PHE A 46 11.32 -1.11 -12.91
CA PHE A 46 11.53 -2.43 -13.50
C PHE A 46 10.31 -2.98 -14.24
N GLN A 47 9.16 -2.33 -14.13
CA GLN A 47 7.92 -2.79 -14.73
C GLN A 47 7.52 -1.78 -15.81
N SER A 48 8.21 -1.87 -16.94
CA SER A 48 8.01 -1.02 -18.13
C SER A 48 6.54 -0.95 -18.57
N ALA A 49 5.78 -2.03 -18.36
CA ALA A 49 4.34 -2.06 -18.63
C ALA A 49 3.49 -1.17 -17.70
N LYS A 50 3.87 -1.04 -16.41
CA LYS A 50 3.20 -0.13 -15.46
C LYS A 50 3.66 1.31 -15.64
N ALA A 51 4.93 1.48 -16.02
CA ALA A 51 5.51 2.76 -16.40
C ALA A 51 4.73 3.42 -17.54
N ALA A 52 4.43 2.65 -18.61
CA ALA A 52 3.64 3.11 -19.74
C ALA A 52 2.19 3.50 -19.39
N MET A 53 1.67 3.04 -18.25
CA MET A 53 0.32 3.38 -17.78
C MET A 53 0.26 4.74 -17.09
N ASN A 54 1.40 5.33 -16.75
CA ASN A 54 1.44 6.68 -16.21
C ASN A 54 1.18 7.70 -17.34
N PRO A 55 0.07 8.46 -17.31
CA PRO A 55 -0.35 9.30 -18.43
C PRO A 55 0.64 10.43 -18.76
N TYR A 56 1.54 10.77 -17.83
CA TYR A 56 2.57 11.79 -18.05
C TYR A 56 3.64 11.38 -19.08
N ILE A 57 3.99 10.09 -19.19
CA ILE A 57 5.07 9.64 -20.08
C ILE A 57 4.72 9.85 -21.56
N PRO A 58 3.60 9.31 -22.08
CA PRO A 58 3.25 9.51 -23.48
C PRO A 58 2.98 10.98 -23.80
N LEU A 59 2.47 11.76 -22.83
CA LEU A 59 2.26 13.20 -23.00
C LEU A 59 3.58 13.96 -23.11
N GLN A 60 4.54 13.66 -22.25
CA GLN A 60 5.87 14.29 -22.27
C GLN A 60 6.61 13.97 -23.57
N LEU A 61 6.52 12.72 -24.05
CA LEU A 61 7.06 12.32 -25.36
C LEU A 61 6.39 13.10 -26.49
N ALA A 62 5.06 13.19 -26.52
CA ALA A 62 4.34 13.90 -27.57
C ALA A 62 4.69 15.40 -27.62
N ILE A 63 4.85 16.05 -26.46
CA ILE A 63 5.27 17.45 -26.37
C ILE A 63 6.71 17.61 -26.89
N ASP A 64 7.62 16.73 -26.49
CA ASP A 64 9.04 16.79 -26.91
C ASP A 64 9.20 16.57 -28.41
N GLN A 65 8.45 15.62 -28.99
CA GLN A 65 8.38 15.39 -30.43
C GLN A 65 7.83 16.61 -31.17
N ALA A 66 6.80 17.27 -30.62
CA ALA A 66 6.23 18.48 -31.21
C ALA A 66 7.19 19.67 -31.14
N ILE A 67 7.96 19.82 -30.05
CA ILE A 67 8.95 20.89 -29.89
C ILE A 67 10.17 20.67 -30.80
N THR A 68 10.70 19.45 -30.82
CA THR A 68 11.94 19.11 -31.54
C THR A 68 11.69 18.80 -33.02
N ASN A 69 10.41 18.72 -33.45
CA ASN A 69 10.00 18.29 -34.79
C ASN A 69 10.71 17.01 -35.24
N SER A 70 10.89 16.09 -34.29
CA SER A 70 11.64 14.85 -34.45
C SER A 70 10.77 13.69 -34.00
N LEU A 71 10.77 12.62 -34.79
CA LEU A 71 10.02 11.40 -34.51
C LEU A 71 10.83 10.41 -33.65
N THR A 72 12.07 10.75 -33.31
CA THR A 72 12.94 9.91 -32.50
C THR A 72 12.39 9.85 -31.07
N VAL A 73 12.08 8.64 -30.60
CA VAL A 73 11.67 8.39 -29.21
C VAL A 73 12.95 8.19 -28.38
N PRO A 74 13.37 9.14 -27.52
CA PRO A 74 14.48 8.90 -26.62
C PRO A 74 14.07 7.91 -25.51
N ASP A 75 15.01 7.08 -25.08
CA ASP A 75 14.75 5.94 -24.19
C ASP A 75 14.51 6.35 -22.71
N ILE A 76 14.69 7.63 -22.37
CA ILE A 76 14.91 8.06 -20.98
C ILE A 76 13.88 9.10 -20.55
N TYR A 77 12.73 8.67 -20.03
CA TYR A 77 11.65 9.60 -19.64
C TYR A 77 11.35 9.71 -18.15
N MET A 78 11.94 8.88 -17.28
CA MET A 78 11.68 9.02 -15.83
C MET A 78 12.89 8.68 -14.97
N PHE A 79 13.38 9.69 -14.26
CA PHE A 79 14.29 9.49 -13.14
C PHE A 79 13.48 9.48 -11.85
N THR A 80 13.50 8.37 -11.14
CA THR A 80 13.08 8.37 -9.74
C THR A 80 14.17 9.07 -8.92
N ARG A 81 13.76 9.89 -7.94
CA ARG A 81 14.70 10.54 -7.00
C ARG A 81 15.37 9.53 -6.05
N THR A 82 14.89 8.28 -6.02
CA THR A 82 15.35 7.24 -5.10
C THR A 82 16.32 6.30 -5.80
N THR A 83 17.47 6.04 -5.17
CA THR A 83 18.42 5.05 -5.69
C THR A 83 17.87 3.63 -5.55
N GLN A 84 18.34 2.71 -6.40
CA GLN A 84 17.90 1.31 -6.40
C GLN A 84 18.05 0.63 -5.02
N GLU A 85 19.11 0.97 -4.31
CA GLU A 85 19.38 0.44 -2.98
C GLU A 85 18.38 0.98 -1.93
N GLN A 86 18.02 2.25 -2.02
CA GLN A 86 17.00 2.83 -1.14
C GLN A 86 15.62 2.22 -1.36
N ALA A 87 15.24 1.92 -2.62
CA ALA A 87 13.97 1.25 -2.92
C ALA A 87 13.91 -0.16 -2.29
N LYS A 88 14.98 -0.96 -2.45
CA LYS A 88 15.07 -2.28 -1.81
C LYS A 88 14.99 -2.21 -0.29
N LEU A 89 15.63 -1.22 0.33
CA LEU A 89 15.56 -1.02 1.79
C LEU A 89 14.14 -0.71 2.27
N VAL A 90 13.38 0.10 1.54
CA VAL A 90 11.97 0.40 1.87
C VAL A 90 11.11 -0.86 1.75
N HIS A 91 11.27 -1.63 0.69
CA HIS A 91 10.55 -2.90 0.52
C HIS A 91 10.89 -3.90 1.63
N ARG A 92 12.18 -4.04 1.96
CA ARG A 92 12.64 -4.91 3.05
C ARG A 92 12.07 -4.47 4.40
N ARG A 93 12.04 -3.17 4.69
CA ARG A 93 11.45 -2.66 5.94
C ARG A 93 9.96 -2.96 6.02
N LYS A 94 9.20 -2.73 4.94
CA LYS A 94 7.76 -3.03 4.90
C LYS A 94 7.48 -4.52 5.09
N PHE A 95 8.30 -5.39 4.51
CA PHE A 95 8.17 -6.84 4.69
C PHE A 95 8.41 -7.24 6.15
N ILE A 96 9.48 -6.73 6.78
CA ILE A 96 9.79 -7.00 8.18
C ILE A 96 8.66 -6.49 9.10
N ASP A 97 8.12 -5.31 8.83
CA ASP A 97 7.02 -4.72 9.60
C ASP A 97 5.74 -5.57 9.51
N MET A 98 5.41 -6.06 8.31
CA MET A 98 4.27 -6.96 8.11
C MET A 98 4.43 -8.29 8.87
N VAL A 99 5.62 -8.88 8.82
CA VAL A 99 5.93 -10.13 9.56
C VAL A 99 5.86 -9.89 11.07
N LEU A 100 6.38 -8.77 11.54
CA LEU A 100 6.35 -8.40 12.96
C LEU A 100 4.91 -8.17 13.45
N GLY A 101 4.07 -7.54 12.65
CA GLY A 101 2.64 -7.39 12.93
C GLY A 101 1.93 -8.75 13.06
N GLY A 102 2.21 -9.68 12.14
CA GLY A 102 1.65 -11.04 12.19
C GLY A 102 2.12 -11.84 13.41
N LEU A 103 3.42 -11.78 13.73
CA LEU A 103 3.97 -12.45 14.91
C LEU A 103 3.40 -11.90 16.22
N ASN A 104 3.23 -10.57 16.32
CA ASN A 104 2.61 -9.96 17.50
C ASN A 104 1.20 -10.47 17.75
N LEU A 105 0.38 -10.54 16.70
CA LEU A 105 -0.98 -11.07 16.81
C LEU A 105 -0.98 -12.55 17.24
N ALA A 106 -0.12 -13.37 16.63
CA ALA A 106 0.00 -14.79 16.96
C ALA A 106 0.47 -15.01 18.41
N CYS A 107 1.45 -14.24 18.88
CA CYS A 107 1.90 -14.28 20.27
C CYS A 107 0.78 -13.91 21.25
N PHE A 108 0.02 -12.86 20.93
CA PHE A 108 -1.10 -12.42 21.78
C PHE A 108 -2.18 -13.51 21.91
N VAL A 109 -2.59 -14.12 20.80
CA VAL A 109 -3.57 -15.22 20.80
C VAL A 109 -3.05 -16.45 21.54
N SER A 110 -1.76 -16.78 21.39
CA SER A 110 -1.15 -17.93 22.06
C SER A 110 -1.16 -17.79 23.59
N ILE A 111 -0.85 -16.59 24.10
CA ILE A 111 -0.87 -16.32 25.55
C ILE A 111 -2.31 -16.40 26.09
N LEU A 112 -3.28 -15.80 25.40
CA LEU A 112 -4.69 -15.89 25.80
C LEU A 112 -5.20 -17.33 25.81
N SER A 113 -4.85 -18.12 24.79
CA SER A 113 -5.20 -19.54 24.72
C SER A 113 -4.61 -20.33 25.89
N LEU A 114 -3.36 -20.06 26.27
CA LEU A 114 -2.71 -20.73 27.40
C LEU A 114 -3.39 -20.40 28.73
N VAL A 115 -3.69 -19.12 28.97
CA VAL A 115 -4.35 -18.66 30.19
C VAL A 115 -5.75 -19.26 30.32
N CYS A 116 -6.54 -19.25 29.25
CA CYS A 116 -7.87 -19.88 29.25
C CYS A 116 -7.79 -21.39 29.52
N HIS A 117 -6.78 -22.08 28.98
CA HIS A 117 -6.59 -23.51 29.23
C HIS A 117 -6.30 -23.79 30.71
N VAL A 118 -5.35 -23.07 31.32
CA VAL A 118 -4.95 -23.27 32.72
C VAL A 118 -6.09 -22.92 33.69
N ILE A 119 -6.83 -21.85 33.44
CA ILE A 119 -8.00 -21.51 34.26
C ILE A 119 -9.08 -22.59 34.13
N GLY A 120 -9.28 -23.11 32.92
CA GLY A 120 -10.21 -24.22 32.67
C GLY A 120 -9.86 -25.48 33.45
N THR A 121 -8.58 -25.86 33.50
CA THR A 121 -8.13 -27.02 34.30
C THR A 121 -8.35 -26.78 35.80
N ILE A 122 -8.02 -25.59 36.30
CA ILE A 122 -8.23 -25.27 37.73
C ILE A 122 -9.72 -25.27 38.09
N ALA A 123 -10.57 -24.70 37.24
CA ALA A 123 -12.02 -24.72 37.44
C ALA A 123 -12.58 -26.15 37.45
N SER A 124 -12.07 -27.02 36.57
CA SER A 124 -12.48 -28.43 36.53
C SER A 124 -12.04 -29.21 37.78
N GLU A 125 -10.88 -28.89 38.36
CA GLU A 125 -10.45 -29.48 39.62
C GLU A 125 -11.33 -29.03 40.80
N LEU A 126 -11.75 -27.76 40.82
CA LEU A 126 -12.68 -27.25 41.83
C LEU A 126 -14.06 -27.93 41.74
N GLU A 127 -14.58 -28.09 40.53
CA GLU A 127 -15.85 -28.77 40.30
C GLU A 127 -15.77 -30.24 40.72
N SER A 128 -14.71 -30.93 40.32
CA SER A 128 -14.46 -32.32 40.71
C SER A 128 -14.33 -32.48 42.23
N GLY A 129 -13.60 -31.58 42.89
CA GLY A 129 -13.49 -31.56 44.36
C GLY A 129 -14.84 -31.34 45.05
N MET A 130 -15.70 -30.47 44.50
CA MET A 130 -17.07 -30.29 44.99
C MET A 130 -17.95 -31.53 44.75
N MET A 131 -17.84 -32.19 43.60
CA MET A 131 -18.60 -33.41 43.30
C MET A 131 -18.20 -34.58 44.21
N GLN A 132 -16.92 -34.73 44.57
CA GLN A 132 -16.52 -35.78 45.51
C GLN A 132 -17.14 -35.60 46.90
N LEU A 133 -17.30 -34.36 47.35
CA LEU A 133 -17.97 -34.09 48.63
C LEU A 133 -19.46 -34.46 48.59
N ILE A 134 -20.14 -34.18 47.47
CA ILE A 134 -21.56 -34.49 47.31
C ILE A 134 -21.81 -36.00 47.22
N ASP A 135 -20.91 -36.73 46.57
CA ASP A 135 -21.01 -38.20 46.45
C ASP A 135 -20.85 -38.88 47.82
N VAL A 136 -19.89 -38.42 48.65
CA VAL A 136 -19.72 -38.92 50.03
C VAL A 136 -20.94 -38.60 50.90
N MET A 137 -21.53 -37.41 50.76
CA MET A 137 -22.71 -37.02 51.54
C MET A 137 -23.98 -37.76 51.09
N SER A 138 -24.15 -37.98 49.79
CA SER A 138 -25.28 -38.73 49.21
C SER A 138 -25.18 -40.24 49.48
N GLY A 139 -23.97 -40.80 49.37
CA GLY A 139 -23.71 -42.21 49.66
C GLY A 139 -23.96 -42.58 51.13
N CYS A 140 -23.69 -41.67 52.07
CA CYS A 140 -24.03 -41.86 53.48
C CYS A 140 -25.54 -41.77 53.77
N ALA A 141 -26.31 -40.98 53.00
CA ALA A 141 -27.76 -40.89 53.16
C ALA A 141 -28.51 -42.14 52.65
N PHE A 142 -27.86 -43.00 51.85
CA PHE A 142 -28.43 -44.24 51.31
C PHE A 142 -28.11 -45.50 52.14
N SER A 143 -27.36 -45.36 53.25
CA SER A 143 -27.00 -46.47 54.16
C SER A 143 -27.71 -46.47 55.52
N ALA A 144 -28.86 -45.78 55.63
CA ALA A 144 -29.69 -45.77 56.85
C ALA A 144 -31.10 -46.32 56.58
#